data_AF-C1FEL0-F1
#
_entry.id   AF-C1FEL0-F1
#
_cell.length_a   1.000
_cell.length_b   1.000
_cell.length_c   1.000
_cell.angle_alpha   90.00
_cell.angle_beta   90.00
_cell.angle_gamma   90.00
#
_symmetry.space_group_name_H-M   'P 1'
#
loop_
_entity.id
_entity.type
_entity.pdbx_description
1 polymer ?
#
loop_
_entity_poly.entity_id
_entity_poly.type
_entity_poly.pdbx_seq_one_letter_code
_entity_poly.pdbx_strand_id
1 'polypeptide(L)'
;MIIIELFGTQIRAANLGDSGFRVIRNGNVVFASPPQEHYFNCPFQLGYEPLSDDIDMAIDADEFEVPVQTGDLVIVGSDGLFDNMFDNDIELVVNDALAKVAGTGALSAARAVSDALAVEARKNAEDPLFESPFALEAIRENAVGTTTLAKRSGPLGAFNALATSIASAISGKRLGGKMDDITVVVGAVVATAAAKEDIAEAAHVSKQMQKEADIVRKRASGEEAKTLRSVNLRQEMDLALSQQIMREEAALKVEAAKPPEFSRASIEKMDAPTVRKLLEERGLPTSGKIERLRERLSQVKAK
;
A
#
# COMPACT_ATOMS: atom_id res chain seq x y z
N MET A 1 -7.94 7.85 -7.11
CA MET A 1 -9.21 7.50 -7.79
C MET A 1 -9.81 8.78 -8.34
N ILE A 2 -10.21 8.78 -9.62
CA ILE A 2 -10.83 9.94 -10.26
C ILE A 2 -12.10 9.54 -11.01
N ILE A 3 -13.11 10.38 -10.93
CA ILE A 3 -14.36 10.26 -11.69
C ILE A 3 -14.53 11.54 -12.50
N ILE A 4 -14.88 11.40 -13.77
CA ILE A 4 -15.10 12.53 -14.69
C ILE A 4 -16.43 12.35 -15.40
N GLU A 5 -17.24 13.41 -15.40
CA GLU A 5 -18.46 13.55 -16.18
C GLU A 5 -18.34 14.77 -17.12
N LEU A 6 -18.76 14.61 -18.38
CA LEU A 6 -18.97 15.74 -19.28
C LEU A 6 -20.43 16.19 -19.20
N PHE A 7 -20.67 17.33 -18.54
CA PHE A 7 -21.99 17.95 -18.42
C PHE A 7 -22.10 19.17 -19.35
N GLY A 8 -22.68 18.96 -20.53
CA GLY A 8 -22.78 20.01 -21.55
C GLY A 8 -21.40 20.42 -22.08
N THR A 9 -20.96 21.63 -21.77
CA THR A 9 -19.64 22.18 -22.13
C THR A 9 -18.71 22.29 -20.92
N GLN A 10 -18.96 21.52 -19.86
CA GLN A 10 -18.15 21.51 -18.66
C GLN A 10 -17.80 20.09 -18.27
N ILE A 11 -16.56 19.89 -17.86
CA ILE A 11 -16.15 18.72 -17.11
C ILE A 11 -16.49 18.96 -15.65
N ARG A 12 -17.13 17.98 -15.01
CA ARG A 12 -17.20 17.82 -13.57
C ARG A 12 -16.33 16.65 -13.18
N ALA A 13 -15.39 16.85 -12.28
CA ALA A 13 -14.53 15.79 -11.80
C ALA A 13 -14.46 15.78 -10.27
N ALA A 14 -14.31 14.58 -9.71
CA ALA A 14 -13.98 14.37 -8.31
C ALA A 14 -12.73 13.48 -8.25
N ASN A 15 -11.68 13.94 -7.59
CA ASN A 15 -10.42 13.22 -7.43
C ASN A 15 -10.15 12.96 -5.94
N LEU A 16 -9.87 11.72 -5.60
CA LEU A 16 -9.33 11.34 -4.29
C LEU A 16 -8.00 10.61 -4.50
N GLY A 17 -6.90 11.29 -4.22
CA GLY A 17 -5.53 10.77 -4.37
C GLY A 17 -4.70 11.41 -5.49
N ASP A 18 -3.68 10.71 -5.94
CA ASP A 18 -2.66 11.15 -6.91
C ASP A 18 -2.93 10.73 -8.36
N SER A 19 -4.05 10.04 -8.61
CA SER A 19 -4.63 9.99 -9.96
C SER A 19 -4.96 11.41 -10.44
N GLY A 20 -5.12 11.60 -11.74
CA GLY A 20 -5.38 12.94 -12.25
C GLY A 20 -5.87 12.99 -13.67
N PHE A 21 -6.11 14.22 -14.13
CA PHE A 21 -6.49 14.49 -15.51
C PHE A 21 -5.83 15.75 -16.06
N ARG A 22 -5.72 15.77 -17.39
CA ARG A 22 -5.28 16.91 -18.20
C ARG A 22 -6.34 17.22 -19.25
N VAL A 23 -6.59 18.50 -19.48
CA VAL A 23 -7.35 18.96 -20.64
C VAL A 23 -6.37 19.49 -21.66
N ILE A 24 -6.35 18.90 -22.85
CA ILE A 24 -5.53 19.32 -23.97
C ILE A 24 -6.39 20.10 -24.95
N ARG A 25 -5.95 21.31 -25.30
CA ARG A 25 -6.58 22.17 -26.31
C ARG A 25 -5.54 22.63 -27.30
N ASN A 26 -5.79 22.38 -28.58
CA ASN A 26 -4.86 22.72 -29.67
C ASN A 26 -3.44 22.20 -29.40
N GLY A 27 -3.32 20.99 -28.84
CA GLY A 27 -2.04 20.36 -28.55
C GLY A 27 -1.33 20.83 -27.27
N ASN A 28 -1.93 21.72 -26.47
CA ASN A 28 -1.33 22.22 -25.23
C ASN A 28 -2.20 21.85 -24.02
N VAL A 29 -1.59 21.60 -22.87
CA VAL A 29 -2.27 21.41 -21.58
C VAL A 29 -2.85 22.75 -21.12
N VAL A 30 -4.17 22.85 -21.08
CA VAL A 30 -4.87 24.05 -20.58
C VAL A 30 -5.38 23.89 -19.15
N PHE A 31 -5.45 22.65 -18.67
CA PHE A 31 -5.76 22.36 -17.28
C PHE A 31 -5.04 21.09 -16.84
N ALA A 32 -4.51 21.13 -15.61
CA ALA A 32 -3.91 20.00 -14.94
C ALA A 32 -4.46 19.90 -13.52
N SER A 33 -5.10 18.78 -13.19
CA SER A 33 -5.51 18.54 -11.80
C SER A 33 -4.26 18.38 -10.92
N PRO A 34 -4.22 19.03 -9.74
CA PRO A 34 -3.19 18.79 -8.76
C PRO A 34 -3.34 17.36 -8.19
N PRO A 35 -2.23 16.71 -7.79
CA PRO A 35 -2.30 15.50 -7.00
C PRO A 35 -2.83 15.83 -5.60
N GLN A 36 -3.58 14.91 -5.01
CA GLN A 36 -4.09 15.04 -3.65
C GLN A 36 -3.35 14.07 -2.73
N GLU A 37 -2.48 14.62 -1.89
CA GLU A 37 -1.58 13.86 -1.03
C GLU A 37 -1.54 14.42 0.39
N HIS A 38 -1.39 13.56 1.39
CA HIS A 38 -1.12 13.96 2.77
C HIS A 38 0.31 14.49 2.92
N TYR A 39 1.23 13.83 2.22
CA TYR A 39 2.64 14.17 2.04
C TYR A 39 3.17 13.36 0.85
N PHE A 40 4.37 13.69 0.39
CA PHE A 40 4.96 13.09 -0.81
C PHE A 40 4.84 11.55 -0.86
N ASN A 41 4.26 11.07 -1.96
CA ASN A 41 4.06 9.65 -2.23
C ASN A 41 3.18 8.95 -1.16
N CYS A 42 2.28 9.71 -0.52
CA CYS A 42 1.22 9.23 0.34
C CYS A 42 -0.11 9.89 -0.08
N PRO A 43 -0.75 9.36 -1.14
CA PRO A 43 -1.99 9.92 -1.65
C PRO A 43 -3.14 9.74 -0.66
N PHE A 44 -4.17 10.57 -0.84
CA PHE A 44 -5.48 10.29 -0.24
C PHE A 44 -6.05 9.00 -0.84
N GLN A 45 -6.55 8.11 0.00
CA GLN A 45 -7.03 6.79 -0.41
C GLN A 45 -8.27 6.37 0.37
N LEU A 46 -9.31 5.95 -0.36
CA LEU A 46 -10.52 5.40 0.26
C LEU A 46 -10.15 4.22 1.16
N GLY A 47 -10.37 4.39 2.46
CA GLY A 47 -10.17 3.33 3.45
C GLY A 47 -11.42 2.51 3.71
N TYR A 48 -11.23 1.29 4.21
CA TYR A 48 -12.31 0.48 4.75
C TYR A 48 -12.35 0.67 6.27
N GLU A 49 -13.34 1.43 6.75
CA GLU A 49 -13.49 1.88 8.14
C GLU A 49 -13.26 0.80 9.20
N PRO A 50 -13.69 -0.47 9.05
CA PRO A 50 -13.39 -1.49 10.06
C PRO A 50 -11.90 -1.87 10.21
N LEU A 51 -11.02 -1.43 9.31
CA LEU A 51 -9.58 -1.72 9.37
C LEU A 51 -8.73 -0.58 9.96
N SER A 52 -9.24 0.66 9.96
CA SER A 52 -8.51 1.84 10.45
C SER A 52 -9.50 2.96 10.79
N ASP A 53 -9.23 3.70 11.87
CA ASP A 53 -9.94 4.94 12.20
C ASP A 53 -9.38 6.14 11.42
N ASP A 54 -8.17 6.01 10.86
CA ASP A 54 -7.50 7.00 10.03
C ASP A 54 -7.67 6.57 8.57
N ILE A 55 -8.73 7.06 7.94
CA ILE A 55 -9.14 6.76 6.56
C ILE A 55 -9.58 8.04 5.86
N ASP A 56 -9.36 8.09 4.55
CA ASP A 56 -9.98 9.10 3.71
C ASP A 56 -11.35 8.62 3.22
N MET A 57 -12.30 9.55 3.14
CA MET A 57 -13.66 9.31 2.69
C MET A 57 -13.93 10.02 1.36
N ALA A 58 -15.05 9.67 0.72
CA ALA A 58 -15.45 10.31 -0.54
C ALA A 58 -15.69 11.83 -0.41
N ILE A 59 -16.01 12.31 0.79
CA ILE A 59 -16.19 13.74 1.07
C ILE A 59 -14.87 14.53 1.05
N ASP A 60 -13.74 13.84 1.19
CA ASP A 60 -12.42 14.46 1.15
C ASP A 60 -11.93 14.68 -0.28
N ALA A 61 -12.68 14.23 -1.31
CA ALA A 61 -12.28 14.37 -2.69
C ALA A 61 -12.26 15.84 -3.15
N ASP A 62 -11.24 16.20 -3.94
CA ASP A 62 -11.20 17.48 -4.63
C ASP A 62 -12.19 17.49 -5.80
N GLU A 63 -13.05 18.51 -5.84
CA GLU A 63 -14.03 18.71 -6.90
C GLU A 63 -13.56 19.77 -7.90
N PHE A 64 -13.76 19.51 -9.19
CA PHE A 64 -13.33 20.39 -10.28
C PHE A 64 -14.48 20.63 -11.26
N GLU A 65 -14.64 21.89 -11.68
CA GLU A 65 -15.45 22.28 -12.84
C GLU A 65 -14.58 22.99 -13.89
N VAL A 66 -14.41 22.36 -15.06
CA VAL A 66 -13.50 22.86 -16.11
C VAL A 66 -14.27 23.08 -17.41
N PRO A 67 -14.30 24.30 -17.97
CA PRO A 67 -14.97 24.56 -19.24
C PRO A 67 -14.20 23.94 -20.41
N VAL A 68 -14.92 23.23 -21.26
CA VAL A 68 -14.37 22.54 -22.44
C VAL A 68 -15.10 22.93 -23.72
N GLN A 69 -14.43 22.72 -24.84
CA GLN A 69 -14.94 22.99 -26.17
C GLN A 69 -14.69 21.80 -27.09
N THR A 70 -15.44 21.76 -28.20
CA THR A 70 -15.24 20.75 -29.24
C THR A 70 -13.79 20.78 -29.76
N GLY A 71 -13.18 19.60 -29.85
CA GLY A 71 -11.78 19.41 -30.23
C GLY A 71 -10.82 19.26 -29.05
N ASP A 72 -11.26 19.54 -27.82
CA ASP A 72 -10.45 19.26 -26.63
C ASP A 72 -10.31 17.75 -26.41
N LEU A 73 -9.16 17.32 -25.88
CA LEU A 73 -8.96 15.97 -25.35
C LEU A 73 -8.87 16.03 -23.83
N VAL A 74 -9.47 15.03 -23.18
CA VAL A 74 -9.41 14.83 -21.74
C VAL A 74 -8.62 13.56 -21.50
N ILE A 75 -7.42 13.71 -20.94
CA ILE A 75 -6.55 12.60 -20.58
C ILE A 75 -6.75 12.36 -19.09
N VAL A 76 -7.05 11.12 -18.72
CA VAL A 76 -7.18 10.67 -17.33
C VAL A 76 -6.15 9.57 -17.11
N GLY A 77 -5.42 9.63 -16.01
CA GLY A 77 -4.35 8.68 -15.74
C GLY A 77 -4.20 8.33 -14.27
N SER A 78 -3.54 7.20 -14.00
CA SER A 78 -2.94 6.91 -12.70
C SER A 78 -1.66 7.73 -12.48
N ASP A 79 -1.17 7.75 -11.25
CA ASP A 79 0.14 8.27 -10.88
C ASP A 79 1.27 7.67 -11.74
N GLY A 80 1.19 6.38 -12.11
CA GLY A 80 2.13 5.75 -13.04
C GLY A 80 2.33 6.49 -14.38
N LEU A 81 1.32 7.24 -14.86
CA LEU A 81 1.48 8.15 -16.02
C LEU A 81 2.20 9.43 -15.61
N PHE A 82 1.67 10.15 -14.61
CA PHE A 82 2.08 11.50 -14.26
C PHE A 82 3.44 11.56 -13.54
N ASP A 83 3.83 10.48 -12.86
CA ASP A 83 5.14 10.32 -12.24
C ASP A 83 6.26 10.12 -13.26
N ASN A 84 5.92 9.68 -14.48
CA ASN A 84 6.86 9.31 -15.53
C ASN A 84 6.78 10.20 -16.79
N MET A 85 5.91 11.20 -16.81
CA MET A 85 5.71 12.09 -17.95
C MET A 85 5.49 13.53 -17.47
N PHE A 86 6.30 14.47 -17.98
CA PHE A 86 6.00 15.90 -17.77
C PHE A 86 4.83 16.32 -18.68
N ASP A 87 4.11 17.36 -18.27
CA ASP A 87 3.03 17.93 -19.09
C ASP A 87 3.53 18.31 -20.50
N ASN A 88 4.74 18.84 -20.63
CA ASN A 88 5.36 19.13 -21.93
C ASN A 88 5.58 17.86 -22.79
N ASP A 89 5.95 16.74 -22.17
CA ASP A 89 6.14 15.47 -22.88
C ASP A 89 4.79 14.90 -23.32
N ILE A 90 3.76 15.03 -22.47
CA ILE A 90 2.38 14.68 -22.81
C ILE A 90 1.94 15.49 -24.04
N GLU A 91 2.16 16.80 -24.07
CA GLU A 91 1.86 17.64 -25.24
C GLU A 91 2.57 17.13 -26.50
N LEU A 92 3.87 16.84 -26.43
CA LEU A 92 4.63 16.33 -27.58
C LEU A 92 4.06 15.00 -28.11
N VAL A 93 3.81 14.05 -27.21
CA VAL A 93 3.26 12.73 -27.57
C VAL A 93 1.86 12.86 -28.16
N VAL A 94 1.00 13.71 -27.57
CA VAL A 94 -0.34 13.97 -28.09
C VAL A 94 -0.27 14.54 -29.50
N ASN A 95 0.56 15.56 -29.74
CA ASN A 95 0.67 16.18 -31.05
C ASN A 95 1.20 15.20 -32.12
N ASP A 96 2.21 14.38 -31.79
CA ASP A 96 2.73 13.35 -32.69
C ASP A 96 1.69 12.26 -33.00
N ALA A 97 0.96 11.78 -31.98
CA ALA A 97 -0.10 10.81 -32.16
C ALA A 97 -1.23 11.36 -33.04
N LEU A 98 -1.69 12.58 -32.79
CA LEU A 98 -2.74 13.24 -33.57
C LEU A 98 -2.33 13.47 -35.03
N ALA A 99 -1.07 13.84 -35.27
CA ALA A 99 -0.56 14.02 -36.64
C ALA A 99 -0.63 12.72 -37.47
N LYS A 100 -0.39 11.56 -36.84
CA LYS A 100 -0.43 10.24 -37.50
C LYS A 100 -1.84 9.80 -37.89
N VAL A 101 -2.86 10.27 -37.16
CA VAL A 101 -4.27 9.87 -37.34
C VAL A 101 -5.15 11.04 -37.77
N ALA A 102 -4.56 12.08 -38.35
CA ALA A 102 -5.26 13.26 -38.80
C ALA A 102 -6.40 12.89 -39.77
N GLY A 103 -7.62 13.34 -39.46
CA GLY A 103 -8.81 13.09 -40.29
C GLY A 103 -9.51 11.74 -40.07
N THR A 104 -9.11 10.93 -39.09
CA THR A 104 -9.67 9.58 -38.86
C THR A 104 -10.81 9.53 -37.81
N GLY A 105 -11.33 10.69 -37.39
CA GLY A 105 -12.39 10.78 -36.38
C GLY A 105 -11.88 10.95 -34.96
N ALA A 106 -12.78 11.29 -34.04
CA ALA A 106 -12.43 11.64 -32.67
C ALA A 106 -12.07 10.43 -31.82
N LEU A 107 -12.72 9.28 -32.07
CA LEU A 107 -12.43 8.04 -31.35
C LEU A 107 -11.05 7.50 -31.70
N SER A 108 -10.69 7.49 -32.99
CA SER A 108 -9.37 7.08 -33.47
C SER A 108 -8.26 7.97 -32.89
N ALA A 109 -8.50 9.28 -32.83
CA ALA A 109 -7.60 10.24 -32.19
C ALA A 109 -7.41 9.94 -30.70
N ALA A 110 -8.49 9.77 -29.94
CA ALA A 110 -8.43 9.45 -28.52
C ALA A 110 -7.66 8.15 -28.26
N ARG A 111 -7.90 7.11 -29.06
CA ARG A 111 -7.21 5.82 -28.94
C ARG A 111 -5.73 5.89 -29.27
N ALA A 112 -5.37 6.59 -30.35
CA ALA A 112 -3.96 6.76 -30.71
C ALA A 112 -3.18 7.49 -29.62
N VAL A 113 -3.80 8.51 -29.01
CA VAL A 113 -3.21 9.24 -27.89
C VAL A 113 -3.11 8.38 -26.63
N SER A 114 -4.15 7.61 -26.28
CA SER A 114 -4.09 6.73 -25.10
C SER A 114 -2.98 5.69 -25.22
N ASP A 115 -2.86 5.06 -26.39
CA ASP A 115 -1.85 4.03 -26.64
C ASP A 115 -0.43 4.64 -26.61
N ALA A 116 -0.23 5.78 -27.26
CA ALA A 116 1.07 6.45 -27.30
C ALA A 116 1.55 6.91 -25.92
N LEU A 117 0.65 7.49 -25.10
CA LEU A 117 0.98 7.92 -23.75
C LEU A 117 1.34 6.75 -22.84
N ALA A 118 0.58 5.66 -22.89
CA ALA A 118 0.90 4.47 -22.10
C ALA A 118 2.26 3.87 -22.46
N VAL A 119 2.60 3.83 -23.76
CA VAL A 119 3.89 3.33 -24.25
C VAL A 119 5.04 4.22 -23.79
N GLU A 120 4.94 5.55 -23.94
CA GLU A 120 6.02 6.46 -23.57
C GLU A 120 6.20 6.51 -22.05
N ALA A 121 5.12 6.57 -21.29
CA ALA A 121 5.17 6.52 -19.82
C ALA A 121 5.84 5.23 -19.32
N ARG A 122 5.52 4.10 -19.95
CA ARG A 122 6.13 2.80 -19.59
C ARG A 122 7.62 2.76 -19.89
N LYS A 123 8.02 3.29 -21.05
CA LYS A 123 9.44 3.41 -21.42
C LYS A 123 10.21 4.28 -20.42
N ASN A 124 9.62 5.40 -20.00
CA ASN A 124 10.20 6.28 -19.00
C ASN A 124 10.28 5.62 -17.62
N ALA A 125 9.23 4.89 -17.22
CA ALA A 125 9.18 4.12 -15.97
C ALA A 125 10.29 3.05 -15.89
N GLU A 126 10.62 2.43 -17.02
CA GLU A 126 11.64 1.39 -17.11
C GLU A 126 13.07 1.94 -17.20
N ASP A 127 13.26 3.24 -17.46
CA ASP A 127 14.57 3.88 -17.59
C ASP A 127 15.13 4.34 -16.22
N PRO A 128 16.17 3.69 -15.68
CA PRO A 128 16.76 4.06 -14.39
C PRO A 128 17.52 5.40 -14.43
N LEU A 129 17.79 5.93 -15.62
CA LEU A 129 18.52 7.19 -15.82
C LEU A 129 17.61 8.36 -16.14
N PHE A 130 16.31 8.11 -16.37
CA PHE A 130 15.34 9.16 -16.66
C PHE A 130 15.06 9.98 -15.40
N GLU A 131 15.23 11.30 -15.49
CA GLU A 131 14.90 12.25 -14.42
C GLU A 131 13.39 12.51 -14.43
N SER A 132 12.64 11.54 -13.92
CA SER A 132 11.19 11.55 -13.89
C SER A 132 10.62 12.67 -12.99
N PRO A 133 9.39 13.15 -13.24
CA PRO A 133 8.69 14.04 -12.32
C PRO A 133 8.77 13.57 -10.85
N PHE A 134 8.52 12.29 -10.62
CA PHE A 134 8.63 11.67 -9.30
C PHE A 134 10.04 11.78 -8.70
N ALA A 135 11.07 11.48 -9.49
CA ALA A 135 12.46 11.56 -9.04
C ALA A 135 12.84 12.99 -8.62
N LEU A 136 12.43 13.98 -9.40
CA LEU A 136 12.69 15.39 -9.09
C LEU A 136 11.98 15.83 -7.81
N GLU A 137 10.74 15.40 -7.62
CA GLU A 137 9.96 15.71 -6.43
C GLU A 137 10.53 15.05 -5.18
N ALA A 138 10.90 13.76 -5.26
CA ALA A 138 11.60 13.05 -4.20
C ALA A 138 12.91 13.75 -3.79
N ILE A 139 13.68 14.26 -4.74
CA ILE A 139 14.91 15.03 -4.45
C ILE A 139 14.56 16.33 -3.72
N ARG A 140 13.52 17.04 -4.16
CA ARG A 140 13.07 18.29 -3.54
C ARG A 140 12.61 18.06 -2.09
N GLU A 141 11.83 17.03 -1.84
CA GLU A 141 11.33 16.69 -0.50
C GLU A 141 12.47 16.32 0.46
N ASN A 142 13.43 15.53 0.01
CA ASN A 142 14.62 15.23 0.80
C ASN A 142 15.45 16.49 1.14
N ALA A 143 15.53 17.47 0.23
CA ALA A 143 16.19 18.74 0.48
C ALA A 143 15.43 19.62 1.50
N VAL A 144 14.09 19.58 1.48
CA VAL A 144 13.25 20.32 2.44
C VAL A 144 13.30 19.66 3.83
N GLY A 145 13.23 18.33 3.91
CA GLY A 145 13.36 17.56 5.15
C GLY A 145 14.70 17.77 5.85
N THR A 146 15.81 17.80 5.10
CA THR A 146 17.14 18.09 5.67
C THR A 146 17.26 19.52 6.22
N THR A 147 16.60 20.50 5.57
CA THR A 147 16.59 21.90 6.03
C THR A 147 15.80 22.09 7.33
N THR A 148 14.70 21.35 7.51
CA THR A 148 13.89 21.41 8.74
C THR A 148 14.56 20.69 9.93
N LEU A 149 15.25 19.57 9.68
CA LEU A 149 16.09 18.86 10.67
C LEU A 149 17.28 19.71 11.16
N ALA A 150 17.92 20.47 10.27
CA ALA A 150 19.01 21.38 10.59
C ALA A 150 18.56 22.57 11.46
N LYS A 151 17.28 22.96 11.39
CA LYS A 151 16.71 24.05 12.22
C LYS A 151 16.34 23.60 13.63
N ARG A 152 16.10 22.31 13.86
CA ARG A 152 15.70 21.73 15.17
C ARG A 152 16.87 21.20 15.98
N SER A 153 18.03 20.99 15.36
CA SER A 153 19.14 20.25 15.94
C SER A 153 20.40 21.11 15.89
N GLY A 154 21.08 21.31 17.03
CA GLY A 154 22.32 22.10 17.13
C GLY A 154 23.48 21.57 16.26
N PRO A 155 24.73 22.01 16.47
CA PRO A 155 25.86 21.75 15.56
C PRO A 155 26.11 20.26 15.20
N LEU A 156 25.67 19.31 16.03
CA LEU A 156 25.69 17.87 15.72
C LEU A 156 24.65 17.43 14.68
N GLY A 157 23.47 18.06 14.64
CA GLY A 157 22.43 17.73 13.66
C GLY A 157 22.73 18.25 12.27
N ALA A 158 23.45 19.38 12.15
CA ALA A 158 23.99 19.86 10.88
C ALA A 158 25.04 18.88 10.31
N PHE A 159 25.83 18.23 11.17
CA PHE A 159 26.81 17.23 10.75
C PHE A 159 26.15 15.93 10.27
N ASN A 160 25.07 15.48 10.94
CA ASN A 160 24.29 14.34 10.47
C ASN A 160 23.53 14.64 9.16
N ALA A 161 22.91 15.82 9.04
CA ALA A 161 22.24 16.23 7.80
C ALA A 161 23.23 16.34 6.63
N LEU A 162 24.44 16.86 6.88
CA LEU A 162 25.52 16.90 5.90
C LEU A 162 26.04 15.48 5.58
N ALA A 163 26.14 14.59 6.55
CA ALA A 163 26.55 13.21 6.32
C ALA A 163 25.50 12.43 5.51
N THR A 164 24.21 12.67 5.74
CA THR A 164 23.11 12.07 4.96
C THR A 164 23.03 12.64 3.55
N SER A 165 23.23 13.95 3.37
CA SER A 165 23.27 14.56 2.03
C SER A 165 24.52 14.14 1.25
N ILE A 166 25.67 14.01 1.91
CA ILE A 166 26.88 13.45 1.32
C ILE A 166 26.69 11.95 1.03
N ALA A 167 26.06 11.16 1.89
CA ALA A 167 25.78 9.75 1.63
C ALA A 167 24.81 9.55 0.44
N SER A 168 23.79 10.39 0.31
CA SER A 168 22.88 10.41 -0.84
C SER A 168 23.59 10.87 -2.13
N ALA A 169 24.48 11.86 -2.05
CA ALA A 169 25.31 12.29 -3.16
C ALA A 169 26.39 11.25 -3.57
N ILE A 170 26.90 10.46 -2.61
CA ILE A 170 27.88 9.39 -2.84
C ILE A 170 27.21 8.11 -3.33
N SER A 171 25.96 7.84 -2.96
CA SER A 171 25.29 6.58 -3.34
C SER A 171 24.84 6.55 -4.81
N GLY A 172 24.90 7.67 -5.53
CA GLY A 172 24.65 7.73 -6.99
C GLY A 172 23.31 7.14 -7.43
N LYS A 173 22.36 6.95 -6.50
CA LYS A 173 21.03 6.42 -6.78
C LYS A 173 20.25 7.57 -7.41
N ARG A 174 20.45 7.77 -8.71
CA ARG A 174 19.48 8.49 -9.53
C ARG A 174 18.17 7.73 -9.35
N LEU A 175 17.19 8.40 -8.75
CA LEU A 175 15.81 7.96 -8.82
C LEU A 175 15.48 8.09 -10.31
N GLY A 176 15.33 6.96 -11.00
CA GLY A 176 14.98 6.91 -12.41
C GLY A 176 13.48 7.10 -12.58
N GLY A 177 12.91 6.49 -13.62
CA GLY A 177 11.48 6.24 -13.68
C GLY A 177 10.93 5.48 -12.46
N LYS A 178 9.66 5.74 -12.12
CA LYS A 178 8.91 5.00 -11.10
C LYS A 178 8.20 3.83 -11.78
N MET A 179 8.62 2.61 -11.47
CA MET A 179 7.95 1.41 -11.98
C MET A 179 6.59 1.25 -11.30
N ASP A 180 5.50 1.43 -12.06
CA ASP A 180 4.14 1.39 -11.54
C ASP A 180 3.13 0.84 -12.57
N ASP A 181 1.91 0.56 -12.11
CA ASP A 181 0.78 0.26 -12.99
C ASP A 181 0.30 1.52 -13.71
N ILE A 182 0.36 1.49 -15.05
CA ILE A 182 0.01 2.64 -15.89
C ILE A 182 -1.38 2.43 -16.48
N THR A 183 -2.30 3.30 -16.10
CA THR A 183 -3.63 3.39 -16.71
C THR A 183 -3.78 4.73 -17.41
N VAL A 184 -4.26 4.71 -18.66
CA VAL A 184 -4.56 5.92 -19.44
C VAL A 184 -5.93 5.78 -20.08
N VAL A 185 -6.79 6.78 -19.89
CA VAL A 185 -8.09 6.91 -20.54
C VAL A 185 -8.12 8.26 -21.23
N VAL A 186 -8.51 8.28 -22.51
CA VAL A 186 -8.61 9.52 -23.28
C VAL A 186 -10.03 9.66 -23.83
N GLY A 187 -10.64 10.81 -23.59
CA GLY A 187 -11.92 11.21 -24.17
C GLY A 187 -11.75 12.41 -25.09
N ALA A 188 -12.41 12.41 -26.24
CA ALA A 188 -12.46 13.58 -27.12
C ALA A 188 -13.78 14.32 -26.97
N VAL A 189 -13.72 15.64 -26.77
CA VAL A 189 -14.91 16.48 -26.68
C VAL A 189 -15.39 16.77 -28.10
N VAL A 190 -16.60 16.30 -28.42
CA VAL A 190 -17.18 16.38 -29.76
C VAL A 190 -18.54 17.05 -29.73
N ALA A 191 -18.92 17.69 -30.85
CA ALA A 191 -20.29 18.14 -31.04
C ALA A 191 -21.20 16.93 -31.28
N THR A 192 -22.15 16.66 -30.38
CA THR A 192 -23.04 15.48 -30.42
C THR A 192 -23.74 15.27 -31.76
N ALA A 193 -24.15 16.37 -32.40
CA ALA A 193 -24.83 16.31 -33.69
C ALA A 193 -23.92 15.81 -34.84
N ALA A 194 -22.62 16.10 -34.77
CA ALA A 194 -21.64 15.81 -35.81
C ALA A 194 -20.92 14.45 -35.61
N ALA A 195 -20.86 13.95 -34.38
CA ALA A 195 -20.05 12.78 -34.01
C ALA A 195 -20.89 11.52 -33.69
N LYS A 196 -22.04 11.34 -34.34
CA LYS A 196 -22.95 10.22 -34.03
C LYS A 196 -22.30 8.85 -34.22
N GLU A 197 -21.48 8.70 -35.26
CA GLU A 197 -20.78 7.46 -35.57
C GLU A 197 -19.69 7.16 -34.52
N ASP A 198 -18.81 8.13 -34.25
CA ASP A 198 -17.79 8.05 -33.19
C ASP A 198 -18.41 7.69 -31.82
N ILE A 199 -19.54 8.32 -31.45
CA ILE A 199 -20.24 8.05 -30.18
C ILE A 199 -20.78 6.62 -30.13
N ALA A 200 -21.38 6.15 -31.23
CA ALA A 200 -21.92 4.79 -31.31
C ALA A 200 -20.80 3.74 -31.24
N GLU A 201 -19.68 3.99 -31.93
CA GLU A 201 -18.51 3.11 -31.89
C GLU A 201 -17.87 3.10 -30.51
N ALA A 202 -17.69 4.26 -29.87
CA ALA A 202 -17.15 4.37 -28.52
C ALA A 202 -18.02 3.60 -27.50
N ALA A 203 -19.35 3.70 -27.62
CA ALA A 203 -20.28 2.94 -26.78
C ALA A 203 -20.16 1.43 -27.01
N HIS A 204 -19.95 1.00 -28.26
CA HIS A 204 -19.74 -0.41 -28.59
C HIS A 204 -18.42 -0.94 -27.97
N VAL A 205 -17.32 -0.20 -28.13
CA VAL A 205 -16.01 -0.54 -27.56
C VAL A 205 -16.09 -0.61 -26.04
N SER A 206 -16.68 0.40 -25.39
CA SER A 206 -16.87 0.43 -23.94
C SER A 206 -17.67 -0.79 -23.45
N LYS A 207 -18.76 -1.14 -24.14
CA LYS A 207 -19.56 -2.32 -23.81
C LYS A 207 -18.78 -3.64 -23.96
N GLN A 208 -17.89 -3.72 -24.95
CA GLN A 208 -17.03 -4.90 -25.11
C GLN A 208 -16.01 -5.00 -23.97
N MET A 209 -15.34 -3.89 -23.65
CA MET A 209 -14.38 -3.82 -22.53
C MET A 209 -15.06 -4.18 -21.20
N GLN A 210 -16.29 -3.73 -20.96
CA GLN A 210 -17.04 -4.09 -19.76
C GLN A 210 -17.28 -5.59 -19.67
N LYS A 211 -17.63 -6.26 -20.78
CA LYS A 211 -17.82 -7.72 -20.78
C LYS A 211 -16.53 -8.47 -20.44
N GLU A 212 -15.40 -8.02 -20.97
CA GLU A 212 -14.10 -8.59 -20.67
C GLU A 212 -13.74 -8.37 -19.20
N ALA A 213 -13.95 -7.16 -18.66
CA ALA A 213 -13.76 -6.84 -17.26
C ALA A 213 -14.65 -7.68 -16.34
N ASP A 214 -15.91 -7.94 -16.72
CA ASP A 214 -16.84 -8.77 -15.95
C ASP A 214 -16.37 -10.23 -15.86
N ILE A 215 -15.79 -10.76 -16.94
CA ILE A 215 -15.18 -12.10 -16.94
C ILE A 215 -14.01 -12.16 -15.96
N VAL A 216 -13.13 -11.14 -16.00
CA VAL A 216 -11.97 -11.04 -15.10
C VAL A 216 -12.42 -10.92 -13.64
N ARG A 217 -13.37 -10.03 -13.34
CA ARG A 217 -13.95 -9.87 -11.99
C ARG A 217 -14.54 -11.16 -11.46
N LYS A 218 -15.27 -11.90 -12.30
CA LYS A 218 -15.84 -13.18 -11.91
C LYS A 218 -14.75 -14.20 -11.56
N ARG A 219 -13.66 -14.24 -12.33
CA ARG A 219 -12.50 -15.09 -12.00
C ARG A 219 -11.84 -14.68 -10.69
N ALA A 220 -11.59 -13.38 -10.50
CA ALA A 220 -11.00 -12.83 -9.28
C ALA A 220 -11.84 -13.18 -8.03
N SER A 221 -13.16 -13.00 -8.08
CA SER A 221 -14.06 -13.37 -6.97
C SER A 221 -13.96 -14.86 -6.58
N GLY A 222 -13.72 -15.73 -7.56
CA GLY A 222 -13.51 -17.15 -7.33
C GLY A 222 -12.16 -17.46 -6.67
N GLU A 223 -11.13 -16.68 -6.97
CA GLU A 223 -9.81 -16.79 -6.33
C GLU A 223 -9.83 -16.20 -4.91
N GLU A 224 -10.45 -15.03 -4.71
CA GLU A 224 -10.68 -14.42 -3.40
C GLU A 224 -11.42 -15.38 -2.45
N ALA A 225 -12.46 -16.07 -2.93
CA ALA A 225 -13.18 -17.05 -2.13
C ALA A 225 -12.29 -18.24 -1.70
N LYS A 226 -11.31 -18.66 -2.52
CA LYS A 226 -10.34 -19.70 -2.14
C LYS A 226 -9.35 -19.19 -1.11
N THR A 227 -8.86 -17.97 -1.28
CA THR A 227 -7.97 -17.30 -0.33
C THR A 227 -8.67 -17.13 1.02
N LEU A 228 -9.91 -16.66 1.03
CA LEU A 228 -10.70 -16.49 2.24
C LEU A 228 -10.91 -17.81 2.98
N ARG A 229 -11.20 -18.92 2.28
CA ARG A 229 -11.26 -20.25 2.90
C ARG A 229 -9.93 -20.65 3.55
N SER A 230 -8.82 -20.34 2.89
CA SER A 230 -7.47 -20.64 3.41
C SER A 230 -7.16 -19.80 4.65
N VAL A 231 -7.56 -18.52 4.67
CA VAL A 231 -7.40 -17.62 5.81
C VAL A 231 -8.24 -18.08 6.99
N ASN A 232 -9.52 -18.42 6.77
CA ASN A 232 -10.40 -18.92 7.83
C ASN A 232 -9.85 -20.21 8.45
N LEU A 233 -9.37 -21.15 7.62
CA LEU A 233 -8.76 -22.38 8.11
C LEU A 233 -7.51 -22.09 8.97
N ARG A 234 -6.67 -21.13 8.58
CA ARG A 234 -5.53 -20.70 9.39
C ARG A 234 -5.95 -20.10 10.72
N GLN A 235 -6.96 -19.23 10.73
CA GLN A 235 -7.50 -18.66 11.96
C GLN A 235 -8.06 -19.73 12.90
N GLU A 236 -8.77 -20.74 12.37
CA GLU A 236 -9.24 -21.87 13.16
C GLU A 236 -8.08 -22.69 13.74
N MET A 237 -7.03 -22.95 12.96
CA MET A 237 -5.83 -23.65 13.42
C MET A 237 -5.08 -22.86 14.50
N ASP A 238 -4.92 -21.55 14.32
CA ASP A 238 -4.24 -20.67 15.28
C ASP A 238 -5.03 -20.57 16.58
N LEU A 239 -6.36 -20.52 16.51
CA LEU A 239 -7.24 -20.53 17.68
C LEU A 239 -7.16 -21.87 18.41
N ALA A 240 -7.14 -23.00 17.69
CA ALA A 240 -6.99 -24.33 18.27
C ALA A 240 -5.63 -24.51 18.94
N LEU A 241 -4.55 -24.05 18.31
CA LEU A 241 -3.19 -24.07 18.87
C LEU A 241 -3.12 -23.21 20.15
N SER A 242 -3.67 -22.01 20.10
CA SER A 242 -3.72 -21.10 21.26
C SER A 242 -4.46 -21.72 22.43
N GLN A 243 -5.60 -22.39 22.18
CA GLN A 243 -6.34 -23.11 23.20
C GLN A 243 -5.55 -24.30 23.77
N GLN A 244 -4.81 -25.03 22.94
CA GLN A 244 -3.98 -26.13 23.40
C GLN A 244 -2.84 -25.64 24.30
N ILE A 245 -2.15 -24.57 23.90
CA ILE A 245 -1.11 -23.93 24.72
C ILE A 245 -1.70 -23.50 26.07
N MET A 246 -2.85 -22.82 26.07
CA MET A 246 -3.50 -22.41 27.33
C MET A 246 -3.87 -23.61 28.22
N ARG A 247 -4.31 -24.74 27.65
CA ARG A 247 -4.60 -25.96 28.40
C ARG A 247 -3.34 -26.57 29.00
N GLU A 248 -2.26 -26.66 28.24
CA GLU A 248 -0.97 -27.17 28.71
C GLU A 248 -0.40 -26.28 29.82
N GLU A 249 -0.42 -24.96 29.66
CA GLU A 249 -0.01 -24.01 30.70
C GLU A 249 -0.89 -24.13 31.96
N ALA A 250 -2.21 -24.28 31.81
CA ALA A 250 -3.11 -24.47 32.94
C ALA A 250 -2.83 -25.80 33.66
N ALA A 251 -2.58 -26.89 32.93
CA ALA A 251 -2.21 -28.18 33.50
C ALA A 251 -0.89 -28.08 34.28
N LEU A 252 0.13 -27.43 33.71
CA LEU A 252 1.40 -27.15 34.38
C LEU A 252 1.21 -26.29 35.64
N LYS A 253 0.30 -25.30 35.62
CA LYS A 253 -0.04 -24.49 36.81
C LYS A 253 -0.76 -25.30 37.88
N VAL A 254 -1.68 -26.20 37.50
CA VAL A 254 -2.36 -27.10 38.45
C VAL A 254 -1.36 -28.07 39.10
N GLU A 255 -0.45 -28.65 38.31
CA GLU A 255 0.66 -29.44 38.82
C GLU A 255 1.63 -28.59 39.65
N ALA A 256 1.80 -27.31 39.30
CA ALA A 256 2.57 -26.35 40.07
C ALA A 256 1.96 -26.11 41.47
N ALA A 257 0.63 -26.09 41.56
CA ALA A 257 -0.13 -25.77 42.76
C ALA A 257 -0.47 -26.97 43.66
N LYS A 258 -0.12 -28.21 43.26
CA LYS A 258 -0.30 -29.38 44.14
C LYS A 258 0.44 -29.17 45.47
N PRO A 259 -0.20 -29.43 46.63
CA PRO A 259 0.43 -29.22 47.92
C PRO A 259 1.66 -30.12 48.08
N PRO A 260 2.68 -29.65 48.82
CA PRO A 260 3.83 -30.48 49.13
C PRO A 260 3.38 -31.73 49.90
N GLU A 261 3.98 -32.87 49.56
CA GLU A 261 3.59 -34.18 50.09
C GLU A 261 3.75 -34.27 51.62
N PHE A 262 4.68 -33.49 52.17
CA PHE A 262 4.93 -33.41 53.59
C PHE A 262 4.85 -31.95 54.06
N SER A 263 4.16 -31.72 55.18
CA SER A 263 4.15 -30.41 55.83
C SER A 263 5.55 -30.06 56.35
N ARG A 264 5.92 -28.77 56.35
CA ARG A 264 7.22 -28.31 56.89
C ARG A 264 7.44 -28.75 58.34
N ALA A 265 6.40 -28.71 59.15
CA ALA A 265 6.43 -29.15 60.54
C ALA A 265 6.66 -30.66 60.69
N SER A 266 6.20 -31.48 59.73
CA SER A 266 6.47 -32.92 59.69
C SER A 266 7.92 -33.19 59.30
N ILE A 267 8.45 -32.48 58.30
CA ILE A 267 9.83 -32.67 57.79
C ILE A 267 10.88 -32.29 58.85
N GLU A 268 10.64 -31.23 59.63
CA GLU A 268 11.56 -30.79 60.69
C GLU A 268 11.68 -31.81 61.83
N LYS A 269 10.62 -32.60 62.07
CA LYS A 269 10.58 -33.66 63.08
C LYS A 269 11.18 -34.98 62.61
N MET A 270 11.47 -35.15 61.32
CA MET A 270 12.09 -36.37 60.78
C MET A 270 13.59 -36.41 61.07
N ASP A 271 14.08 -37.58 61.43
CA ASP A 271 15.49 -37.88 61.61
C ASP A 271 16.22 -38.01 60.25
N ALA A 272 17.54 -37.79 60.27
CA ALA A 272 18.33 -37.74 59.04
C ALA A 272 18.29 -39.03 58.18
N PRO A 273 18.25 -40.25 58.76
CA PRO A 273 18.07 -41.49 57.99
C PRO A 273 16.74 -41.53 57.24
N THR A 274 15.64 -41.14 57.89
CA THR A 274 14.29 -41.15 57.28
C THR A 274 14.18 -40.17 56.12
N VAL A 275 14.73 -38.95 56.26
CA VAL A 275 14.76 -37.95 55.17
C VAL A 275 15.54 -38.48 53.96
N ARG A 276 16.68 -39.13 54.17
CA ARG A 276 17.49 -39.71 53.07
C ARG A 276 16.77 -40.87 52.39
N LYS A 277 16.12 -41.76 53.16
CA LYS A 277 15.34 -42.86 52.61
C LYS A 277 14.18 -42.37 51.75
N LEU A 278 13.43 -41.36 52.21
CA LEU A 278 12.32 -40.78 51.45
C LEU A 278 12.77 -40.07 50.16
N LEU A 279 13.96 -39.47 50.15
CA LEU A 279 14.57 -38.91 48.94
C LEU A 279 15.05 -40.01 47.98
N GLU A 280 15.62 -41.09 48.51
CA GLU A 280 16.10 -42.25 47.74
C GLU A 280 14.95 -42.99 47.04
N GLU A 281 13.83 -43.21 47.74
CA GLU A 281 12.60 -43.79 47.18
C GLU A 281 12.01 -42.94 46.03
N ARG A 282 12.40 -41.67 45.94
CA ARG A 282 11.97 -40.71 44.91
C ARG A 282 13.07 -40.42 43.88
N GLY A 283 14.21 -41.13 43.95
CA GLY A 283 15.34 -40.95 43.03
C GLY A 283 16.05 -39.59 43.15
N LEU A 284 15.86 -38.88 44.26
CA LEU A 284 16.45 -37.56 44.48
C LEU A 284 17.82 -37.65 45.19
N PRO A 285 18.75 -36.70 44.96
CA PRO A 285 20.08 -36.77 45.53
C PRO A 285 20.07 -36.72 47.07
N THR A 286 20.64 -37.76 47.70
CA THR A 286 20.67 -37.97 49.16
C THR A 286 21.92 -37.42 49.85
N SER A 287 22.86 -36.86 49.09
CA SER A 287 24.12 -36.29 49.59
C SER A 287 24.00 -34.78 49.90
N GLY A 288 24.59 -34.36 51.03
CA GLY A 288 24.63 -32.96 51.48
C GLY A 288 24.19 -32.74 52.94
N LYS A 289 24.15 -31.47 53.34
CA LYS A 289 23.67 -31.02 54.67
C LYS A 289 22.18 -31.32 54.83
N ILE A 290 21.76 -31.70 56.04
CA ILE A 290 20.39 -32.14 56.32
C ILE A 290 19.35 -31.06 56.02
N GLU A 291 19.69 -29.79 56.21
CA GLU A 291 18.84 -28.64 55.90
C GLU A 291 18.51 -28.57 54.40
N ARG A 292 19.51 -28.80 53.53
CA ARG A 292 19.31 -28.85 52.07
C ARG A 292 18.52 -30.08 51.63
N LEU A 293 18.67 -31.21 52.33
CA LEU A 293 17.89 -32.42 52.06
C LEU A 293 16.42 -32.24 52.47
N ARG A 294 16.17 -31.59 53.62
CA ARG A 294 14.82 -31.22 54.07
C ARG A 294 14.16 -30.22 53.13
N GLU A 295 14.90 -29.23 52.63
CA GLU A 295 14.42 -28.28 51.63
C GLU A 295 14.02 -28.98 50.33
N ARG A 296 14.85 -29.91 49.83
CA ARG A 296 14.52 -30.74 48.66
C ARG A 296 13.27 -31.60 48.89
N LEU A 297 13.15 -32.24 50.05
CA LEU A 297 11.98 -33.05 50.39
C LEU A 297 10.71 -32.18 50.50
N SER A 298 10.84 -30.92 50.94
CA SER A 298 9.72 -29.98 51.02
C SER A 298 9.20 -29.49 49.66
N GLN A 299 9.99 -29.67 48.60
CA GLN A 299 9.61 -29.33 47.23
C GLN A 299 8.98 -30.51 46.48
N VAL A 300 8.97 -31.71 47.08
CA VAL A 300 8.29 -32.87 46.53
C VAL A 300 6.79 -32.69 46.69
N LYS A 301 6.07 -32.76 45.57
CA LYS A 301 4.60 -32.62 45.53
C LYS A 301 3.92 -33.96 45.66
N ALA A 302 2.75 -33.96 46.29
CA ALA A 302 1.90 -35.15 46.35
C ALA A 302 1.55 -35.63 44.93
N LYS A 303 1.56 -36.96 44.71
CA LYS A 303 1.17 -37.56 43.42
C LYS A 303 -0.29 -37.27 43.09
#